data_AF-A0A935R9E8-F1
#
_entry.id   AF-A0A935R9E8-F1
#
_cell.length_a   1.000
_cell.length_b   1.000
_cell.length_c   1.000
_cell.angle_alpha   90.00
_cell.angle_beta   90.00
_cell.angle_gamma   90.00
#
_symmetry.space_group_name_H-M   'P 1'
#
loop_
_entity.id
_entity.type
_entity.pdbx_description
1 polymer ?
#
loop_
_entity_poly.entity_id
_entity_poly.type
_entity_poly.pdbx_seq_one_letter_code
_entity_poly.pdbx_strand_id
1 'polypeptide(L)'
;MAKPLYRAHELAFRTQYAELKERTVGAGELLPGTPGSLALRAGSGRAYWYRVFYIVPRKASEELVCKEGNQEALNATRERMAFAEWAAKQVAALRKLEFQAADKATARVLVELHNRQAFEAGLVLVGTLGYMAWLNELGAIAVTARTLDIDLARRQELKLAAPLPFLDTMKGTGLPFVAVPGLPSTAPSTSVKLPGVDGLRVDVLAPGRVLGAVINVPELEWVAQAIPYYDYLLVDTERGAMLAGGHCIPLRLPQAARLIWHKFYASTQRRGSTEKAAKDMQQALVLGAVLAENDSFELKDAFAAVPKPMQARIKPLLTLLAGKAEAHPALVEVLYQCLGS
;
A
#
# COMPACT_ATOMS: atom_id res chain seq x y z
N MET A 1 9.58 23.87 23.76
CA MET A 1 8.22 23.50 23.32
C MET A 1 8.30 22.18 22.59
N ALA A 2 7.37 21.27 22.85
CA ALA A 2 7.29 19.99 22.16
C ALA A 2 7.09 20.19 20.66
N LYS A 3 7.74 19.38 19.82
CA LYS A 3 7.60 19.48 18.36
C LYS A 3 6.36 18.70 17.90
N PRO A 4 5.50 19.26 17.03
CA PRO A 4 4.37 18.51 16.50
C PRO A 4 4.85 17.30 15.69
N LEU A 5 4.08 16.20 15.75
CA LEU A 5 4.36 14.95 15.08
C LEU A 5 4.08 15.02 13.57
N TYR A 6 3.22 15.95 13.15
CA TYR A 6 2.78 16.12 11.78
C TYR A 6 2.47 17.60 11.46
N ARG A 7 2.31 17.93 10.18
CA ARG A 7 1.68 19.17 9.70
C ARG A 7 0.48 18.82 8.84
N ALA A 8 -0.57 19.64 8.82
CA ALA A 8 -1.69 19.41 7.92
C ALA A 8 -1.41 19.96 6.50
N HIS A 9 -1.88 19.27 5.48
CA HIS A 9 -2.01 19.84 4.14
C HIS A 9 -3.14 20.86 4.10
N GLU A 10 -2.96 21.92 3.31
CA GLU A 10 -4.04 22.87 3.02
C GLU A 10 -5.23 22.19 2.33
N LEU A 11 -6.44 22.70 2.58
CA LEU A 11 -7.68 22.12 2.04
C LEU A 11 -7.65 22.02 0.51
N ALA A 12 -7.10 23.02 -0.18
CA ALA A 12 -6.99 23.01 -1.64
C ALA A 12 -6.21 21.80 -2.18
N PHE A 13 -5.10 21.43 -1.52
CA PHE A 13 -4.29 20.28 -1.94
C PHE A 13 -4.97 18.95 -1.60
N ARG A 14 -5.72 18.90 -0.50
CA ARG A 14 -6.55 17.74 -0.15
C ARG A 14 -7.67 17.53 -1.17
N THR A 15 -8.30 18.60 -1.65
CA THR A 15 -9.30 18.54 -2.72
C THR A 15 -8.69 18.06 -4.04
N GLN A 16 -7.48 18.52 -4.39
CA GLN A 16 -6.76 18.03 -5.57
C GLN A 16 -6.46 16.52 -5.48
N TYR A 17 -6.04 16.04 -4.31
CA TYR A 17 -5.86 14.59 -4.06
C TYR A 17 -7.17 13.82 -4.19
N ALA A 18 -8.27 14.34 -3.64
CA ALA A 18 -9.58 13.73 -3.72
C ALA A 18 -10.08 13.62 -5.17
N GLU A 19 -9.95 14.68 -5.98
CA GLU A 19 -10.30 14.67 -7.40
C GLU A 19 -9.49 13.63 -8.18
N LEU A 20 -8.17 13.54 -7.93
CA LEU A 20 -7.32 12.52 -8.53
C LEU A 20 -7.83 11.11 -8.18
N LYS A 21 -8.08 10.85 -6.90
CA LYS A 21 -8.58 9.55 -6.42
C LYS A 21 -9.92 9.19 -7.06
N GLU A 22 -10.88 10.10 -7.07
CA GLU A 22 -12.22 9.88 -7.61
C GLU A 22 -12.18 9.55 -9.11
N ARG A 23 -11.44 10.33 -9.90
CA ARG A 23 -11.31 10.07 -11.34
C ARG A 23 -10.58 8.76 -11.64
N THR A 24 -9.57 8.41 -10.84
CA THR A 24 -8.88 7.12 -10.95
C THR A 24 -9.82 5.94 -10.69
N VAL A 25 -10.71 6.02 -9.71
CA VAL A 25 -11.71 4.96 -9.47
C VAL A 25 -12.64 4.80 -10.68
N GLY A 26 -13.05 5.90 -11.31
CA GLY A 26 -13.87 5.87 -12.53
C GLY A 26 -13.14 5.38 -13.79
N ALA A 27 -11.81 5.43 -13.82
CA ALA A 27 -11.01 5.05 -15.01
C ALA A 27 -10.87 3.53 -15.22
N GLY A 28 -11.13 2.71 -14.19
CA GLY A 28 -11.00 1.25 -14.27
C GLY A 28 -9.55 0.76 -14.32
N GLU A 29 -9.20 0.02 -15.37
CA GLU A 29 -7.84 -0.53 -15.55
C GLU A 29 -6.81 0.55 -15.89
N LEU A 30 -5.72 0.58 -15.11
CA LEU A 30 -4.65 1.56 -15.26
C LEU A 30 -3.60 1.07 -16.28
N LEU A 31 -3.11 1.98 -17.12
CA LEU A 31 -2.04 1.64 -18.07
C LEU A 31 -0.72 1.36 -17.32
N PRO A 32 -0.06 0.21 -17.54
CA PRO A 32 1.21 -0.09 -16.90
C PRO A 32 2.33 0.81 -17.45
N GLY A 33 3.23 1.25 -16.58
CA GLY A 33 4.39 2.07 -16.96
C GLY A 33 4.04 3.53 -17.26
N THR A 34 4.76 4.14 -18.20
CA THR A 34 4.48 5.50 -18.70
C THR A 34 3.27 5.54 -19.64
N PRO A 35 2.61 6.70 -19.84
CA PRO A 35 1.53 6.83 -20.83
C PRO A 35 1.93 6.34 -22.23
N GLY A 36 3.17 6.64 -22.65
CA GLY A 36 3.73 6.16 -23.91
C GLY A 36 3.30 6.96 -25.14
N SER A 37 3.52 6.40 -26.32
CA SER A 37 3.11 6.92 -27.61
C SER A 37 2.45 5.83 -28.47
N LEU A 38 1.69 6.23 -29.49
CA LEU A 38 1.11 5.30 -30.46
C LEU A 38 2.02 5.21 -31.68
N ALA A 39 2.37 3.98 -32.08
CA ALA A 39 3.17 3.70 -33.26
C ALA A 39 2.44 2.72 -34.17
N LEU A 40 2.33 3.06 -35.46
CA LEU A 40 1.84 2.15 -36.48
C LEU A 40 3.01 1.31 -36.98
N ARG A 41 2.87 -0.02 -36.91
CA ARG A 41 3.84 -0.97 -37.48
C ARG A 41 3.22 -1.58 -38.73
N ALA A 42 3.87 -1.37 -39.87
CA ALA A 42 3.50 -1.95 -41.16
C ALA A 42 4.60 -2.93 -41.59
N GLY A 43 4.18 -4.07 -42.15
CA GLY A 43 5.06 -5.09 -42.76
C GLY A 43 4.51 -5.52 -44.12
N SER A 44 4.87 -6.72 -44.60
CA SER A 44 4.32 -7.29 -45.86
C SER A 44 2.82 -7.65 -45.78
N GLY A 45 2.19 -7.49 -44.62
CA GLY A 45 0.78 -7.77 -44.36
C GLY A 45 0.01 -6.56 -43.80
N ARG A 46 -0.99 -6.83 -42.95
CA ARG A 46 -1.82 -5.80 -42.32
C ARG A 46 -1.02 -4.99 -41.29
N ALA A 47 -1.22 -3.67 -41.25
CA ALA A 47 -0.61 -2.81 -40.25
C ALA A 47 -1.39 -2.83 -38.91
N TYR A 48 -0.66 -2.64 -37.82
CA TYR A 48 -1.20 -2.65 -36.46
C TYR A 48 -0.67 -1.48 -35.64
N TRP A 49 -1.54 -0.91 -34.80
CA TRP A 49 -1.19 0.10 -33.83
C TRP A 49 -0.68 -0.55 -32.54
N TYR A 50 0.42 -0.01 -32.01
CA TYR A 50 1.00 -0.39 -30.74
C TYR A 50 1.12 0.82 -29.82
N ARG A 51 0.91 0.62 -28.52
CA ARG A 51 1.34 1.57 -27.49
C ARG A 51 2.79 1.24 -27.14
N VAL A 52 3.69 2.19 -27.36
CA VAL A 52 5.11 2.09 -27.01
C VAL A 52 5.35 2.87 -25.72
N PHE A 53 5.83 2.21 -24.68
CA PHE A 53 5.94 2.79 -23.34
C PHE A 53 7.11 2.21 -22.54
N TYR A 54 7.43 2.80 -21.39
CA TYR A 54 8.50 2.34 -20.52
C TYR A 54 7.93 1.82 -19.20
N ILE A 55 8.21 0.54 -18.89
CA ILE A 55 8.00 -0.04 -17.55
C ILE A 55 9.15 0.37 -16.63
N VAL A 56 10.37 0.25 -17.15
CA VAL A 56 11.61 0.73 -16.53
C VAL A 56 12.34 1.66 -17.51
N PRO A 57 13.12 2.64 -17.04
CA PRO A 57 13.65 3.73 -17.88
C PRO A 57 14.51 3.32 -19.09
N ARG A 58 14.97 2.06 -19.19
CA ARG A 58 15.97 1.62 -20.17
C ARG A 58 15.44 0.72 -21.28
N LYS A 59 14.21 0.20 -21.18
CA LYS A 59 13.66 -0.73 -22.17
C LYS A 59 12.23 -0.35 -22.52
N ALA A 60 12.03 0.02 -23.78
CA ALA A 60 10.69 0.23 -24.33
C ALA A 60 9.96 -1.12 -24.41
N SER A 61 8.69 -1.09 -24.05
CA SER A 61 7.73 -2.19 -24.17
C SER A 61 6.67 -1.77 -25.18
N GLU A 62 6.17 -2.73 -25.95
CA GLU A 62 5.10 -2.51 -26.90
C GLU A 62 3.90 -3.38 -26.53
N GLU A 63 2.72 -2.78 -26.55
CA GLU A 63 1.45 -3.47 -26.35
C GLU A 63 0.58 -3.26 -27.59
N LEU A 64 0.08 -4.36 -28.17
CA LEU A 64 -0.80 -4.30 -29.32
C LEU A 64 -2.11 -3.59 -28.93
N VAL A 65 -2.47 -2.55 -29.69
CA VAL A 65 -3.72 -1.80 -29.48
C VAL A 65 -4.81 -2.35 -30.37
N CYS A 66 -4.63 -2.25 -31.69
CA CYS A 66 -5.63 -2.69 -32.66
C CYS A 66 -5.01 -2.79 -34.05
N LYS A 67 -5.76 -3.37 -34.98
CA LYS A 67 -5.45 -3.30 -36.42
C LYS A 67 -5.67 -1.87 -36.94
N GLU A 68 -4.92 -1.47 -37.96
CA GLU A 68 -5.18 -0.25 -38.72
C GLU A 68 -6.64 -0.21 -39.23
N GLY A 69 -7.24 0.98 -39.16
CA GLY A 69 -8.64 1.22 -39.52
C GLY A 69 -9.65 1.10 -38.37
N ASN A 70 -9.26 0.52 -37.23
CA ASN A 70 -10.12 0.51 -36.03
C ASN A 70 -9.96 1.82 -35.24
N GLN A 71 -10.67 2.86 -35.68
CA GLN A 71 -10.57 4.21 -35.07
C GLN A 71 -11.14 4.26 -33.64
N GLU A 72 -12.12 3.42 -33.33
CA GLU A 72 -12.75 3.33 -32.00
C GLU A 72 -11.74 2.86 -30.94
N ALA A 73 -11.10 1.72 -31.16
CA ALA A 73 -10.08 1.19 -30.24
C ALA A 73 -8.87 2.14 -30.11
N LEU A 74 -8.49 2.80 -31.20
CA LEU A 74 -7.42 3.79 -31.20
C LEU A 74 -7.79 5.02 -30.36
N ASN A 75 -9.02 5.52 -30.47
CA ASN A 75 -9.50 6.66 -29.69
C ASN A 75 -9.63 6.32 -28.20
N ALA A 76 -10.21 5.15 -27.87
CA ALA A 76 -10.28 4.68 -26.49
C ALA A 76 -8.88 4.57 -25.86
N THR A 77 -7.88 4.12 -26.63
CA THR A 77 -6.49 4.07 -26.15
C THR A 77 -5.90 5.46 -25.94
N ARG A 78 -6.17 6.42 -26.83
CA ARG A 78 -5.74 7.83 -26.65
C ARG A 78 -6.34 8.44 -25.39
N GLU A 79 -7.62 8.17 -25.10
CA GLU A 79 -8.28 8.64 -23.88
C GLU A 79 -7.62 8.06 -22.63
N ARG A 80 -7.36 6.75 -22.59
CA ARG A 80 -6.62 6.09 -21.49
C ARG A 80 -5.22 6.68 -21.31
N MET A 81 -4.51 6.96 -22.41
CA MET A 81 -3.18 7.57 -22.37
C MET A 81 -3.23 9.01 -21.87
N ALA A 82 -4.21 9.81 -22.31
CA ALA A 82 -4.42 11.17 -21.85
C ALA A 82 -4.74 11.22 -20.35
N PHE A 83 -5.59 10.30 -19.86
CA PHE A 83 -5.85 10.13 -18.44
C PHE A 83 -4.58 9.78 -17.66
N ALA A 84 -3.81 8.79 -18.13
CA ALA A 84 -2.56 8.39 -17.48
C ALA A 84 -1.54 9.55 -17.42
N GLU A 85 -1.46 10.38 -18.48
CA GLU A 85 -0.60 11.56 -18.48
C GLU A 85 -1.09 12.65 -17.51
N TRP A 86 -2.40 12.90 -17.47
CA TRP A 86 -2.99 13.81 -16.49
C TRP A 86 -2.71 13.34 -15.06
N ALA A 87 -2.97 12.07 -14.75
CA ALA A 87 -2.73 11.49 -13.43
C ALA A 87 -1.25 11.59 -13.03
N ALA A 88 -0.32 11.31 -13.95
CA ALA A 88 1.11 11.46 -13.69
C ALA A 88 1.52 12.90 -13.36
N LYS A 89 0.91 13.90 -14.02
CA LYS A 89 1.12 15.32 -13.70
C LYS A 89 0.56 15.67 -12.32
N GLN A 90 -0.61 15.15 -11.95
CA GLN A 90 -1.20 15.36 -10.61
C GLN A 90 -0.32 14.74 -9.52
N VAL A 91 0.11 13.48 -9.68
CA VAL A 91 1.00 12.79 -8.72
C VAL A 91 2.32 13.56 -8.55
N ALA A 92 2.89 14.05 -9.66
CA ALA A 92 4.12 14.85 -9.60
C ALA A 92 3.92 16.19 -8.85
N ALA A 93 2.76 16.84 -9.01
CA ALA A 93 2.42 18.05 -8.28
C ALA A 93 2.21 17.78 -6.79
N LEU A 94 1.38 16.80 -6.44
CA LEU A 94 1.11 16.40 -5.04
C LEU A 94 2.40 15.99 -4.31
N ARG A 95 3.31 15.28 -4.99
CA ARG A 95 4.62 14.94 -4.41
C ARG A 95 5.46 16.15 -4.07
N LYS A 96 5.43 17.22 -4.89
CA LYS A 96 6.11 18.50 -4.57
C LYS A 96 5.48 19.20 -3.36
N LEU A 97 4.20 18.94 -3.11
CA LEU A 97 3.44 19.43 -1.97
C LEU A 97 3.57 18.53 -0.73
N GLU A 98 4.53 17.59 -0.72
CA GLU A 98 4.84 16.68 0.40
C GLU A 98 3.84 15.52 0.64
N PHE A 99 2.92 15.26 -0.30
CA PHE A 99 2.14 14.02 -0.27
C PHE A 99 3.07 12.82 -0.42
N GLN A 100 2.73 11.74 0.26
CA GLN A 100 3.51 10.51 0.28
C GLN A 100 3.37 9.78 -1.05
N ALA A 101 4.50 9.52 -1.71
CA ALA A 101 4.53 8.76 -2.96
C ALA A 101 5.63 7.71 -2.93
N ALA A 102 5.30 6.47 -3.30
CA ALA A 102 6.26 5.39 -3.48
C ALA A 102 6.93 5.45 -4.86
N ASP A 103 7.93 4.59 -5.07
CA ASP A 103 8.71 4.59 -6.31
C ASP A 103 8.02 3.86 -7.47
N LYS A 104 8.64 3.92 -8.66
CA LYS A 104 8.10 3.35 -9.90
C LYS A 104 8.01 1.82 -9.86
N ALA A 105 8.92 1.15 -9.15
CA ALA A 105 8.89 -0.31 -9.02
C ALA A 105 7.69 -0.74 -8.16
N THR A 106 7.45 -0.02 -7.06
CA THR A 106 6.25 -0.19 -6.22
C THR A 106 4.98 0.06 -7.04
N ALA A 107 4.95 1.14 -7.81
CA ALA A 107 3.81 1.46 -8.68
C ALA A 107 3.48 0.31 -9.64
N ARG A 108 4.50 -0.32 -10.24
CA ARG A 108 4.28 -1.40 -11.19
C ARG A 108 3.61 -2.62 -10.56
N VAL A 109 4.03 -2.99 -9.34
CA VAL A 109 3.41 -4.09 -8.57
C VAL A 109 1.96 -3.75 -8.23
N LEU A 110 1.70 -2.56 -7.68
CA LEU A 110 0.36 -2.17 -7.26
C LEU A 110 -0.61 -2.03 -8.44
N VAL A 111 -0.15 -1.49 -9.58
CA VAL A 111 -0.96 -1.43 -10.82
C VAL A 111 -1.29 -2.83 -11.35
N GLU A 112 -0.34 -3.77 -11.32
CA GLU A 112 -0.63 -5.15 -11.74
C GLU A 112 -1.69 -5.79 -10.84
N LEU A 113 -1.56 -5.65 -9.51
CA LEU A 113 -2.53 -6.19 -8.56
C LEU A 113 -3.92 -5.54 -8.69
N HIS A 114 -3.97 -4.23 -8.92
CA HIS A 114 -5.21 -3.48 -9.17
C HIS A 114 -5.92 -3.97 -10.44
N ASN A 115 -5.19 -4.07 -11.56
CA ASN A 115 -5.77 -4.53 -12.83
C ASN A 115 -6.23 -6.00 -12.76
N ARG A 116 -5.60 -6.82 -11.92
CA ARG A 116 -6.03 -8.20 -11.61
C ARG A 116 -7.16 -8.28 -10.59
N GLN A 117 -7.72 -7.13 -10.17
CA GLN A 117 -8.78 -7.01 -9.18
C GLN A 117 -8.44 -7.60 -7.80
N ALA A 118 -7.16 -7.76 -7.47
CA ALA A 118 -6.74 -8.42 -6.23
C ALA A 118 -7.23 -7.66 -4.98
N PHE A 119 -7.19 -6.33 -5.00
CA PHE A 119 -7.66 -5.50 -3.88
C PHE A 119 -9.18 -5.55 -3.72
N GLU A 120 -9.95 -5.54 -4.82
CA GLU A 120 -11.41 -5.71 -4.77
C GLU A 120 -11.80 -7.12 -4.30
N ALA A 121 -10.99 -8.13 -4.63
CA ALA A 121 -11.17 -9.49 -4.15
C ALA A 121 -10.85 -9.67 -2.65
N GLY A 122 -10.28 -8.67 -1.98
CA GLY A 122 -10.02 -8.66 -0.53
C GLY A 122 -8.55 -8.64 -0.11
N LEU A 123 -7.61 -8.42 -1.04
CA LEU A 123 -6.21 -8.17 -0.70
C LEU A 123 -6.07 -6.77 -0.10
N VAL A 124 -5.23 -6.62 0.92
CA VAL A 124 -5.11 -5.37 1.68
C VAL A 124 -3.66 -4.93 1.71
N LEU A 125 -3.39 -3.66 1.42
CA LEU A 125 -2.07 -3.07 1.60
C LEU A 125 -1.86 -2.69 3.07
N VAL A 126 -0.80 -3.21 3.68
CA VAL A 126 -0.46 -2.92 5.09
C VAL A 126 0.96 -2.37 5.20
N GLY A 127 1.55 -2.41 6.40
CA GLY A 127 2.95 -2.07 6.58
C GLY A 127 3.24 -0.57 6.49
N THR A 128 4.37 -0.22 5.85
CA THR A 128 4.81 1.19 5.70
C THR A 128 4.05 1.90 4.59
N LEU A 129 3.72 1.20 3.50
CA LEU A 129 2.93 1.79 2.40
C LEU A 129 1.48 2.06 2.82
N GLY A 130 0.88 1.19 3.65
CA GLY A 130 -0.44 1.47 4.23
C GLY A 130 -0.44 2.72 5.13
N TYR A 131 0.64 2.95 5.89
CA TYR A 131 0.83 4.20 6.65
C TYR A 131 0.96 5.42 5.73
N MET A 132 1.74 5.33 4.64
CA MET A 132 1.89 6.41 3.66
C MET A 132 0.56 6.76 2.99
N ALA A 133 -0.25 5.77 2.64
CA ALA A 133 -1.57 5.98 2.08
C ALA A 133 -2.48 6.70 3.09
N TRP A 134 -2.48 6.28 4.36
CA TRP A 134 -3.26 6.94 5.42
C TRP A 134 -2.85 8.39 5.69
N LEU A 135 -1.56 8.73 5.59
CA LEU A 135 -1.13 10.12 5.66
C LEU A 135 -1.79 10.98 4.57
N ASN A 136 -1.86 10.47 3.34
CA ASN A 136 -2.52 11.18 2.24
C ASN A 136 -4.04 11.28 2.45
N GLU A 137 -4.70 10.20 2.84
CA GLU A 137 -6.14 10.18 3.11
C GLU A 137 -6.55 11.15 4.22
N LEU A 138 -5.74 11.24 5.28
CA LEU A 138 -5.98 12.16 6.40
C LEU A 138 -5.46 13.57 6.16
N GLY A 139 -4.77 13.82 5.03
CA GLY A 139 -4.19 15.13 4.72
C GLY A 139 -3.05 15.54 5.66
N ALA A 140 -2.23 14.59 6.11
CA ALA A 140 -1.12 14.81 7.02
C ALA A 140 0.26 14.68 6.35
N ILE A 141 1.14 15.62 6.67
CA ILE A 141 2.54 15.65 6.29
C ILE A 141 3.38 15.15 7.47
N ALA A 142 4.12 14.06 7.24
CA ALA A 142 5.11 13.55 8.17
C ALA A 142 6.31 12.98 7.42
N VAL A 143 7.45 12.91 8.11
CA VAL A 143 8.65 12.28 7.55
C VAL A 143 8.45 10.77 7.56
N THR A 144 8.55 10.16 6.37
CA THR A 144 8.49 8.70 6.21
C THR A 144 9.80 8.19 5.66
N ALA A 145 10.34 7.14 6.28
CA ALA A 145 11.50 6.44 5.74
C ALA A 145 11.14 5.78 4.41
N ARG A 146 12.06 5.81 3.44
CA ARG A 146 11.91 5.01 2.22
C ARG A 146 11.77 3.54 2.62
N THR A 147 10.78 2.86 2.04
CA THR A 147 10.57 1.42 2.21
C THR A 147 10.81 0.71 0.87
N LEU A 148 11.40 -0.47 0.96
CA LEU A 148 11.58 -1.39 -0.16
C LEU A 148 10.72 -2.65 0.05
N ASP A 149 9.71 -2.57 0.91
CA ASP A 149 8.81 -3.68 1.25
C ASP A 149 7.38 -3.32 0.86
N ILE A 150 6.70 -4.25 0.19
CA ILE A 150 5.27 -4.22 -0.07
C ILE A 150 4.63 -5.35 0.73
N ASP A 151 3.94 -4.99 1.80
CA ASP A 151 3.23 -5.94 2.65
C ASP A 151 1.79 -6.09 2.17
N LEU A 152 1.44 -7.26 1.63
CA LEU A 152 0.11 -7.59 1.13
C LEU A 152 -0.56 -8.58 2.08
N ALA A 153 -1.62 -8.14 2.74
CA ALA A 153 -2.32 -8.91 3.74
C ALA A 153 -3.63 -9.49 3.24
N ARG A 154 -3.96 -10.64 3.79
CA ARG A 154 -5.08 -11.48 3.35
C ARG A 154 -5.76 -12.10 4.58
N ARG A 155 -7.01 -11.75 4.87
CA ARG A 155 -7.73 -12.27 6.06
C ARG A 155 -8.51 -13.57 5.78
N GLN A 156 -9.31 -13.59 4.71
CA GLN A 156 -10.19 -14.70 4.31
C GLN A 156 -9.98 -15.00 2.84
N GLU A 157 -10.57 -16.06 2.27
CA GLU A 157 -10.50 -16.40 0.83
C GLU A 157 -10.65 -15.18 -0.09
N LEU A 158 -9.77 -14.99 -1.10
CA LEU A 158 -9.95 -13.87 -2.04
C LEU A 158 -11.12 -14.21 -2.95
N LYS A 159 -12.03 -13.25 -3.14
CA LYS A 159 -13.19 -13.37 -4.05
C LYS A 159 -12.77 -13.18 -5.50
N LEU A 160 -11.88 -14.04 -6.00
CA LEU A 160 -11.39 -14.01 -7.38
C LEU A 160 -12.27 -14.87 -8.29
N ALA A 161 -12.41 -14.45 -9.56
CA ALA A 161 -13.10 -15.25 -10.57
C ALA A 161 -12.28 -16.47 -11.04
N ALA A 162 -10.95 -16.42 -10.89
CA ALA A 162 -10.02 -17.49 -11.18
C ALA A 162 -8.78 -17.37 -10.27
N PRO A 163 -8.00 -18.45 -10.04
CA PRO A 163 -6.75 -18.37 -9.31
C PRO A 163 -5.83 -17.28 -9.87
N LEU A 164 -5.10 -16.62 -8.98
CA LEU A 164 -4.13 -15.57 -9.29
C LEU A 164 -2.73 -16.00 -8.81
N PRO A 165 -2.03 -16.88 -9.55
CA PRO A 165 -0.74 -17.40 -9.13
C PRO A 165 0.23 -16.25 -8.82
N PHE A 166 0.66 -16.14 -7.57
CA PHE A 166 1.31 -14.93 -7.06
C PHE A 166 2.62 -14.66 -7.77
N LEU A 167 3.48 -15.68 -7.90
CA LEU A 167 4.78 -15.52 -8.56
C LEU A 167 4.63 -15.13 -10.04
N ASP A 168 3.67 -15.70 -10.75
CA ASP A 168 3.44 -15.36 -12.16
C ASP A 168 2.80 -13.97 -12.31
N THR A 169 1.97 -13.55 -11.35
CA THR A 169 1.49 -12.17 -11.25
C THR A 169 2.66 -11.21 -11.06
N MET A 170 3.62 -11.54 -10.18
CA MET A 170 4.83 -10.75 -9.99
C MET A 170 5.70 -10.72 -11.25
N LYS A 171 5.84 -11.82 -12.00
CA LYS A 171 6.51 -11.82 -13.31
C LYS A 171 5.77 -10.98 -14.36
N GLY A 172 4.43 -10.95 -14.31
CA GLY A 172 3.58 -10.12 -15.17
C GLY A 172 3.83 -8.61 -15.05
N THR A 173 4.48 -8.18 -13.96
CA THR A 173 4.97 -6.80 -13.82
C THR A 173 6.03 -6.43 -14.88
N GLY A 174 6.69 -7.41 -15.50
CA GLY A 174 7.87 -7.22 -16.34
C GLY A 174 9.15 -6.95 -15.54
N LEU A 175 9.09 -7.02 -14.22
CA LEU A 175 10.25 -6.92 -13.33
C LEU A 175 10.76 -8.34 -12.98
N PRO A 176 12.08 -8.54 -12.82
CA PRO A 176 12.68 -9.86 -12.66
C PRO A 176 12.55 -10.41 -11.22
N PHE A 177 11.33 -10.51 -10.70
CA PHE A 177 11.08 -11.05 -9.36
C PHE A 177 11.50 -12.51 -9.23
N VAL A 178 12.12 -12.84 -8.10
CA VAL A 178 12.47 -14.21 -7.70
C VAL A 178 11.93 -14.51 -6.31
N ALA A 179 11.55 -15.77 -6.07
CA ALA A 179 11.13 -16.23 -4.75
C ALA A 179 12.29 -16.11 -3.74
N VAL A 180 12.00 -15.63 -2.54
CA VAL A 180 12.97 -15.61 -1.43
C VAL A 180 12.95 -16.97 -0.75
N PRO A 181 14.07 -17.72 -0.67
CA PRO A 181 14.11 -18.99 0.02
C PRO A 181 13.67 -18.86 1.49
N GLY A 182 12.92 -19.83 1.99
CA GLY A 182 12.53 -19.88 3.40
C GLY A 182 13.71 -20.08 4.35
N LEU A 183 13.44 -20.08 5.65
CA LEU A 183 14.42 -20.40 6.70
C LEU A 183 13.84 -21.51 7.59
N PRO A 184 14.38 -22.76 7.57
CA PRO A 184 15.47 -23.24 6.70
C PRO A 184 15.10 -23.17 5.21
N SER A 185 16.08 -23.27 4.30
CA SER A 185 15.88 -23.11 2.83
C SER A 185 14.89 -24.08 2.20
N THR A 186 14.55 -25.17 2.91
CA THR A 186 13.51 -26.13 2.54
C THR A 186 12.09 -25.65 2.85
N ALA A 187 11.94 -24.59 3.64
CA ALA A 187 10.64 -24.00 3.94
C ALA A 187 10.10 -23.23 2.70
N PRO A 188 8.78 -23.26 2.48
CA PRO A 188 8.16 -22.51 1.39
C PRO A 188 8.48 -21.01 1.43
N SER A 189 8.61 -20.42 0.24
CA SER A 189 8.78 -18.98 0.08
C SER A 189 7.49 -18.24 0.42
N THR A 190 7.57 -17.26 1.32
CA THR A 190 6.45 -16.35 1.64
C THR A 190 6.55 -15.00 0.93
N SER A 191 7.66 -14.79 0.21
CA SER A 191 8.01 -13.49 -0.35
C SER A 191 8.68 -13.65 -1.72
N VAL A 192 8.58 -12.60 -2.53
CA VAL A 192 9.44 -12.41 -3.70
C VAL A 192 10.28 -11.16 -3.54
N LYS A 193 11.42 -11.07 -4.24
CA LYS A 193 12.23 -9.86 -4.29
C LYS A 193 12.81 -9.62 -5.68
N LEU A 194 13.12 -8.36 -5.96
CA LEU A 194 14.01 -8.02 -7.07
C LEU A 194 15.47 -8.39 -6.75
N PRO A 195 16.29 -8.70 -7.76
CA PRO A 195 17.72 -8.92 -7.58
C PRO A 195 18.43 -7.67 -7.07
N GLY A 196 19.57 -7.87 -6.38
CA GLY A 196 20.37 -6.79 -5.78
C GLY A 196 20.14 -6.63 -4.27
N VAL A 197 21.03 -5.88 -3.62
CA VAL A 197 21.05 -5.69 -2.16
C VAL A 197 19.86 -4.84 -1.68
N ASP A 198 19.42 -3.88 -2.50
CA ASP A 198 18.28 -3.00 -2.25
C ASP A 198 17.06 -3.34 -3.13
N GLY A 199 16.87 -4.64 -3.40
CA GLY A 199 15.76 -5.12 -4.22
C GLY A 199 14.41 -4.99 -3.51
N LEU A 200 13.43 -4.37 -4.18
CA LEU A 200 12.03 -4.34 -3.74
C LEU A 200 11.55 -5.75 -3.39
N ARG A 201 11.02 -5.92 -2.18
CA ARG A 201 10.44 -7.15 -1.65
C ARG A 201 8.93 -7.03 -1.58
N VAL A 202 8.23 -8.13 -1.88
CA VAL A 202 6.79 -8.25 -1.72
C VAL A 202 6.51 -9.43 -0.82
N ASP A 203 5.84 -9.19 0.30
CA ASP A 203 5.48 -10.17 1.31
C ASP A 203 3.98 -10.46 1.26
N VAL A 204 3.61 -11.74 1.30
CA VAL A 204 2.22 -12.16 1.47
C VAL A 204 2.00 -12.53 2.93
N LEU A 205 1.03 -11.88 3.57
CA LEU A 205 0.80 -11.96 5.01
C LEU A 205 -0.62 -12.44 5.30
N ALA A 206 -0.78 -13.28 6.32
CA ALA A 206 -2.07 -13.78 6.75
C ALA A 206 -2.19 -13.77 8.28
N PRO A 207 -3.40 -13.73 8.84
CA PRO A 207 -3.60 -13.97 10.25
C PRO A 207 -3.06 -15.33 10.70
N GLY A 208 -2.32 -15.33 11.80
CA GLY A 208 -1.92 -16.56 12.47
C GLY A 208 -1.31 -16.29 13.83
N ARG A 209 -1.41 -17.28 14.73
CA ARG A 209 -0.99 -17.12 16.14
C ARG A 209 0.52 -17.08 16.31
N VAL A 210 1.24 -17.83 15.47
CA VAL A 210 2.70 -17.96 15.54
C VAL A 210 3.32 -17.12 14.44
N LEU A 211 4.03 -16.06 14.84
CA LEU A 211 4.74 -15.19 13.90
C LEU A 211 5.69 -16.00 13.03
N GLY A 212 5.56 -15.86 11.71
CA GLY A 212 6.45 -16.55 10.77
C GLY A 212 5.99 -17.94 10.35
N ALA A 213 4.93 -18.50 10.95
CA ALA A 213 4.38 -19.75 10.48
C ALA A 213 3.84 -19.64 9.04
N VAL A 214 3.92 -20.73 8.30
CA VAL A 214 3.48 -20.85 6.91
C VAL A 214 1.96 -21.05 6.88
N ILE A 215 1.26 -20.26 6.08
CA ILE A 215 -0.18 -20.38 5.83
C ILE A 215 -0.38 -20.58 4.32
N ASN A 216 -1.02 -21.68 3.92
CA ASN A 216 -1.34 -21.90 2.51
C ASN A 216 -2.40 -20.91 2.03
N VAL A 217 -2.19 -20.38 0.82
CA VAL A 217 -3.10 -19.44 0.16
C VAL A 217 -3.41 -19.99 -1.24
N PRO A 218 -4.32 -20.97 -1.35
CA PRO A 218 -4.51 -21.77 -2.55
C PRO A 218 -4.90 -20.96 -3.79
N GLU A 219 -5.75 -19.94 -3.63
CA GLU A 219 -6.18 -19.07 -4.73
C GLU A 219 -5.08 -18.12 -5.23
N LEU A 220 -3.98 -18.00 -4.49
CA LEU A 220 -2.76 -17.34 -4.96
C LEU A 220 -1.69 -18.33 -5.42
N GLU A 221 -1.96 -19.65 -5.34
CA GLU A 221 -0.97 -20.71 -5.53
C GLU A 221 0.35 -20.42 -4.78
N TRP A 222 0.20 -19.91 -3.55
CA TRP A 222 1.30 -19.36 -2.77
C TRP A 222 1.17 -19.66 -1.28
N VAL A 223 2.15 -19.19 -0.51
CA VAL A 223 2.20 -19.30 0.94
C VAL A 223 2.35 -17.91 1.56
N ALA A 224 1.53 -17.60 2.55
CA ALA A 224 1.65 -16.41 3.36
C ALA A 224 2.45 -16.67 4.65
N GLN A 225 3.06 -15.60 5.16
CA GLN A 225 3.62 -15.56 6.50
C GLN A 225 2.53 -15.19 7.52
N ALA A 226 2.37 -16.00 8.56
CA ALA A 226 1.46 -15.74 9.67
C ALA A 226 1.94 -14.53 10.50
N ILE A 227 1.05 -13.55 10.70
CA ILE A 227 1.26 -12.40 11.57
C ILE A 227 0.20 -12.37 12.67
N PRO A 228 0.61 -12.31 13.96
CA PRO A 228 -0.32 -12.19 15.07
C PRO A 228 -1.22 -10.96 14.97
N TYR A 229 -2.49 -11.16 15.32
CA TYR A 229 -3.54 -10.14 15.35
C TYR A 229 -3.86 -9.47 14.01
N TYR A 230 -3.46 -10.06 12.88
CA TYR A 230 -3.98 -9.64 11.58
C TYR A 230 -5.49 -9.92 11.45
N ASP A 231 -6.03 -10.87 12.21
CA ASP A 231 -7.49 -11.06 12.33
C ASP A 231 -8.20 -9.85 12.92
N TYR A 232 -7.54 -9.11 13.82
CA TYR A 232 -8.05 -7.85 14.36
C TYR A 232 -7.83 -6.70 13.38
N LEU A 233 -6.66 -6.64 12.75
CA LEU A 233 -6.27 -5.54 11.85
C LEU A 233 -7.14 -5.50 10.59
N LEU A 234 -7.54 -6.66 10.06
CA LEU A 234 -8.15 -6.80 8.73
C LEU A 234 -9.67 -7.03 8.77
N VAL A 235 -10.35 -6.77 9.90
CA VAL A 235 -11.80 -7.03 10.02
C VAL A 235 -12.61 -6.17 9.06
N ASP A 236 -12.40 -4.85 9.14
CA ASP A 236 -13.17 -3.82 8.44
C ASP A 236 -12.19 -2.99 7.63
N THR A 237 -11.97 -3.37 6.37
CA THR A 237 -11.02 -2.68 5.49
C THR A 237 -11.68 -1.54 4.74
N GLU A 238 -10.92 -0.49 4.49
CA GLU A 238 -11.40 0.75 3.91
C GLU A 238 -10.80 0.98 2.53
N ARG A 239 -11.51 1.74 1.71
CA ARG A 239 -11.05 2.17 0.40
C ARG A 239 -10.04 3.30 0.58
N GLY A 240 -8.87 3.16 -0.04
CA GLY A 240 -7.87 4.22 -0.11
C GLY A 240 -7.15 4.21 -1.44
N ALA A 241 -6.18 5.10 -1.59
CA ALA A 241 -5.26 5.06 -2.72
C ALA A 241 -3.81 5.25 -2.28
N MET A 242 -2.90 4.62 -3.03
CA MET A 242 -1.47 4.88 -2.91
C MET A 242 -0.99 5.68 -4.12
N LEU A 243 -0.28 6.78 -3.88
CA LEU A 243 0.48 7.45 -4.94
C LEU A 243 1.80 6.70 -5.13
N ALA A 244 2.11 6.28 -6.35
CA ALA A 244 3.38 5.62 -6.63
C ALA A 244 3.85 5.87 -8.07
N GLY A 245 5.11 6.23 -8.25
CA GLY A 245 5.64 6.59 -9.57
C GLY A 245 4.89 7.78 -10.17
N GLY A 246 4.06 7.54 -11.17
CA GLY A 246 3.15 8.51 -11.79
C GLY A 246 1.67 8.10 -11.68
N HIS A 247 1.34 7.20 -10.76
CA HIS A 247 0.02 6.60 -10.62
C HIS A 247 -0.61 6.98 -9.27
N CYS A 248 -1.92 7.17 -9.29
CA CYS A 248 -2.78 7.00 -8.13
C CYS A 248 -3.39 5.59 -8.27
N ILE A 249 -3.17 4.69 -7.31
CA ILE A 249 -3.64 3.30 -7.38
C ILE A 249 -4.71 3.08 -6.31
N PRO A 250 -5.97 2.80 -6.68
CA PRO A 250 -7.02 2.41 -5.74
C PRO A 250 -6.68 1.06 -5.09
N LEU A 251 -6.94 0.95 -3.79
CA LEU A 251 -6.62 -0.26 -3.01
C LEU A 251 -7.47 -0.37 -1.74
N ARG A 252 -7.24 -1.42 -0.95
CA ARG A 252 -7.80 -1.59 0.39
C ARG A 252 -6.74 -1.36 1.46
N LEU A 253 -7.13 -0.68 2.53
CA LEU A 253 -6.33 -0.43 3.73
C LEU A 253 -7.04 -1.01 4.96
N PRO A 254 -6.33 -1.39 6.03
CA PRO A 254 -6.97 -1.56 7.32
C PRO A 254 -7.46 -0.20 7.85
N GLN A 255 -8.52 -0.17 8.65
CA GLN A 255 -8.92 1.03 9.41
C GLN A 255 -7.72 1.69 10.08
N ALA A 256 -7.63 3.01 9.99
CA ALA A 256 -6.52 3.78 10.54
C ALA A 256 -6.35 3.52 12.05
N ALA A 257 -7.44 3.55 12.81
CA ALA A 257 -7.42 3.26 14.25
C ALA A 257 -6.89 1.85 14.57
N ARG A 258 -7.29 0.84 13.81
CA ARG A 258 -6.81 -0.55 14.01
C ARG A 258 -5.32 -0.69 13.67
N LEU A 259 -4.87 -0.01 12.62
CA LEU A 259 -3.46 0.03 12.23
C LEU A 259 -2.59 0.65 13.31
N ILE A 260 -3.05 1.72 13.96
CA ILE A 260 -2.34 2.40 15.05
C ILE A 260 -2.12 1.44 16.23
N TRP A 261 -3.18 0.81 16.73
CA TRP A 261 -3.07 -0.14 17.84
C TRP A 261 -2.21 -1.35 17.48
N HIS A 262 -2.34 -1.88 16.25
CA HIS A 262 -1.50 -2.99 15.79
C HIS A 262 -0.01 -2.59 15.70
N LYS A 263 0.31 -1.38 15.23
CA LYS A 263 1.69 -0.87 15.19
C LYS A 263 2.27 -0.67 16.59
N PHE A 264 1.49 -0.18 17.56
CA PHE A 264 1.94 -0.14 18.95
C PHE A 264 2.27 -1.54 19.46
N TYR A 265 1.40 -2.52 19.23
CA TYR A 265 1.71 -3.92 19.55
C TYR A 265 2.98 -4.40 18.83
N ALA A 266 3.08 -4.22 17.52
CA ALA A 266 4.21 -4.67 16.72
C ALA A 266 5.53 -4.09 17.24
N SER A 267 5.55 -2.84 17.69
CA SER A 267 6.72 -2.20 18.30
C SER A 267 7.27 -2.97 19.51
N THR A 268 6.41 -3.65 20.28
CA THR A 268 6.80 -4.47 21.44
C THR A 268 7.36 -5.85 21.06
N GLN A 269 7.12 -6.31 19.83
CA GLN A 269 7.48 -7.64 19.37
C GLN A 269 8.80 -7.67 18.56
N ARG A 270 9.36 -6.51 18.19
CA ARG A 270 10.62 -6.38 17.43
C ARG A 270 11.87 -6.62 18.30
N ARG A 271 11.97 -7.78 18.96
CA ARG A 271 13.17 -8.17 19.73
C ARG A 271 14.39 -8.16 18.79
N GLY A 272 15.41 -7.36 19.12
CA GLY A 272 16.65 -7.27 18.34
C GLY A 272 16.63 -6.30 17.14
N SER A 273 15.60 -5.47 16.97
CA SER A 273 15.59 -4.40 15.96
C SER A 273 14.93 -3.13 16.52
N THR A 274 15.72 -2.37 17.28
CA THR A 274 15.29 -1.14 17.96
C THR A 274 14.80 -0.08 16.97
N GLU A 275 15.40 0.00 15.78
CA GLU A 275 15.00 0.94 14.73
C GLU A 275 13.62 0.60 14.17
N LYS A 276 13.32 -0.69 13.96
CA LYS A 276 11.99 -1.13 13.49
C LYS A 276 10.92 -0.89 14.56
N ALA A 277 11.24 -1.14 15.84
CA ALA A 277 10.34 -0.83 16.95
C ALA A 277 10.03 0.67 17.01
N ALA A 278 11.06 1.52 16.96
CA ALA A 278 10.93 2.97 16.97
C ALA A 278 10.14 3.47 15.75
N LYS A 279 10.37 2.90 14.57
CA LYS A 279 9.61 3.21 13.35
C LYS A 279 8.12 2.88 13.51
N ASP A 280 7.79 1.66 13.93
CA ASP A 280 6.40 1.22 14.08
C ASP A 280 5.66 2.10 15.12
N MET A 281 6.32 2.43 16.24
CA MET A 281 5.79 3.35 17.25
C MET A 281 5.60 4.78 16.73
N GLN A 282 6.59 5.32 16.02
CA GLN A 282 6.51 6.68 15.48
C GLN A 282 5.37 6.81 14.47
N GLN A 283 5.20 5.82 13.58
CA GLN A 283 4.09 5.80 12.62
C GLN A 283 2.72 5.75 13.32
N ALA A 284 2.60 4.95 14.37
CA ALA A 284 1.38 4.88 15.18
C ALA A 284 1.08 6.19 15.90
N LEU A 285 2.10 6.85 16.48
CA LEU A 285 1.95 8.15 17.11
C LEU A 285 1.52 9.24 16.13
N VAL A 286 2.12 9.28 14.93
CA VAL A 286 1.75 10.25 13.90
C VAL A 286 0.29 10.07 13.46
N LEU A 287 -0.12 8.85 13.07
CA LEU A 287 -1.51 8.63 12.67
C LEU A 287 -2.48 8.82 13.84
N GLY A 288 -2.09 8.40 15.05
CA GLY A 288 -2.88 8.62 16.25
C GLY A 288 -3.11 10.10 16.56
N ALA A 289 -2.10 10.94 16.35
CA ALA A 289 -2.21 12.37 16.58
C ALA A 289 -3.19 13.00 15.58
N VAL A 290 -3.04 12.66 14.30
CA VAL A 290 -3.94 13.13 13.23
C VAL A 290 -5.37 12.65 13.46
N LEU A 291 -5.55 11.38 13.82
CA LEU A 291 -6.87 10.79 13.98
C LEU A 291 -7.56 11.31 15.26
N ALA A 292 -6.85 11.45 16.38
CA ALA A 292 -7.44 11.95 17.61
C ALA A 292 -7.97 13.39 17.51
N GLU A 293 -7.35 14.22 16.67
CA GLU A 293 -7.82 15.60 16.42
C GLU A 293 -9.07 15.65 15.53
N ASN A 294 -9.29 14.66 14.68
CA ASN A 294 -10.43 14.60 13.76
C ASN A 294 -11.59 13.74 14.29
N ASP A 295 -11.29 12.57 14.84
CA ASP A 295 -12.23 11.59 15.39
C ASP A 295 -11.55 10.73 16.47
N SER A 296 -11.63 11.20 17.72
CA SER A 296 -11.11 10.45 18.87
C SER A 296 -11.93 9.21 19.24
N PHE A 297 -13.18 9.10 18.77
CA PHE A 297 -14.05 7.96 19.10
C PHE A 297 -13.61 6.71 18.33
N GLU A 298 -13.23 6.85 17.06
CA GLU A 298 -12.73 5.73 16.25
C GLU A 298 -11.54 5.02 16.91
N LEU A 299 -10.62 5.78 17.52
CA LEU A 299 -9.48 5.21 18.27
C LEU A 299 -9.93 4.41 19.49
N LYS A 300 -10.92 4.90 20.24
CA LYS A 300 -11.44 4.25 21.45
C LYS A 300 -12.22 2.98 21.09
N ASP A 301 -13.05 3.03 20.06
CA ASP A 301 -13.82 1.88 19.58
C ASP A 301 -12.90 0.78 19.04
N ALA A 302 -11.89 1.16 18.26
CA ALA A 302 -10.87 0.21 17.81
C ALA A 302 -10.13 -0.42 19.01
N PHE A 303 -9.79 0.38 20.04
CA PHE A 303 -9.15 -0.13 21.25
C PHE A 303 -10.03 -1.14 22.00
N ALA A 304 -11.33 -0.86 22.13
CA ALA A 304 -12.29 -1.77 22.76
C ALA A 304 -12.32 -3.14 22.06
N ALA A 305 -12.09 -3.17 20.75
CA ALA A 305 -11.97 -4.40 19.97
C ALA A 305 -10.58 -5.07 20.02
N VAL A 306 -9.56 -4.44 20.62
CA VAL A 306 -8.21 -5.03 20.73
C VAL A 306 -8.27 -6.26 21.65
N PRO A 307 -7.75 -7.42 21.22
CA PRO A 307 -7.72 -8.62 22.07
C PRO A 307 -6.95 -8.40 23.38
N LYS A 308 -7.45 -8.92 24.51
CA LYS A 308 -6.83 -8.75 25.84
C LYS A 308 -5.32 -9.06 25.89
N PRO A 309 -4.80 -10.14 25.25
CA PRO A 309 -3.37 -10.41 25.27
C PRO A 309 -2.54 -9.38 24.47
N MET A 310 -3.14 -8.74 23.46
CA MET A 310 -2.53 -7.62 22.73
C MET A 310 -2.55 -6.35 23.60
N GLN A 311 -3.67 -6.05 24.29
CA GLN A 311 -3.74 -4.92 25.23
C GLN A 311 -2.67 -5.03 26.32
N ALA A 312 -2.48 -6.22 26.90
CA ALA A 312 -1.47 -6.45 27.93
C ALA A 312 -0.03 -6.13 27.48
N ARG A 313 0.25 -6.16 26.17
CA ARG A 313 1.54 -5.73 25.61
C ARG A 313 1.62 -4.23 25.39
N ILE A 314 0.51 -3.57 25.08
CA ILE A 314 0.48 -2.14 24.76
C ILE A 314 0.39 -1.28 26.03
N LYS A 315 -0.43 -1.67 27.03
CA LYS A 315 -0.66 -0.88 28.26
C LYS A 315 0.62 -0.39 28.95
N PRO A 316 1.69 -1.20 29.08
CA PRO A 316 2.95 -0.74 29.69
C PRO A 316 3.63 0.42 28.93
N LEU A 317 3.25 0.69 27.68
CA LEU A 317 3.79 1.78 26.89
C LEU A 317 3.17 3.15 27.24
N LEU A 318 2.10 3.22 28.03
CA LEU A 318 1.32 4.45 28.27
C LEU A 318 2.19 5.67 28.56
N THR A 319 3.04 5.61 29.60
CA THR A 319 3.88 6.76 30.00
C THR A 319 4.82 7.19 28.88
N LEU A 320 5.40 6.23 28.15
CA LEU A 320 6.29 6.51 27.01
C LEU A 320 5.53 7.16 25.85
N LEU A 321 4.36 6.62 25.50
CA LEU A 321 3.54 7.13 24.39
C LEU A 321 2.99 8.52 24.71
N ALA A 322 2.47 8.73 25.91
CA ALA A 322 1.97 10.02 26.37
C ALA A 322 3.07 11.09 26.36
N GLY A 323 4.28 10.76 26.83
CA GLY A 323 5.43 11.67 26.77
C GLY A 323 5.84 12.02 25.34
N LYS A 324 5.81 11.05 24.40
CA LYS A 324 6.09 11.31 22.98
C LYS A 324 4.98 12.08 22.27
N ALA A 325 3.75 11.98 22.76
CA ALA A 325 2.58 12.66 22.24
C ALA A 325 2.28 13.99 22.94
N GLU A 326 3.18 14.52 23.79
CA GLU A 326 2.92 15.70 24.63
C GLU A 326 2.43 16.94 23.87
N ALA A 327 2.79 17.08 22.59
CA ALA A 327 2.33 18.15 21.70
C ALA A 327 0.88 17.97 21.19
N HIS A 328 0.23 16.84 21.48
CA HIS A 328 -1.07 16.40 20.94
C HIS A 328 -2.02 16.00 22.07
N PRO A 329 -2.64 16.97 22.78
CA PRO A 329 -3.45 16.69 23.97
C PRO A 329 -4.60 15.69 23.73
N ALA A 330 -5.25 15.75 22.56
CA ALA A 330 -6.32 14.84 22.19
C ALA A 330 -5.83 13.38 22.14
N LEU A 331 -4.65 13.12 21.57
CA LEU A 331 -4.06 11.79 21.56
C LEU A 331 -3.66 11.36 22.97
N VAL A 332 -3.07 12.25 23.77
CA VAL A 332 -2.70 11.94 25.16
C VAL A 332 -3.93 11.51 25.97
N GLU A 333 -5.05 12.21 25.85
CA GLU A 333 -6.31 11.85 26.50
C GLU A 333 -6.78 10.45 26.08
N VAL A 334 -6.80 10.16 24.78
CA VAL A 334 -7.16 8.84 24.23
C VAL A 334 -6.26 7.75 24.80
N LEU A 335 -4.94 7.99 24.87
CA LEU A 335 -3.97 7.03 25.42
C LEU A 335 -4.26 6.74 26.89
N TYR A 336 -4.53 7.75 27.72
CA TYR A 336 -4.87 7.53 29.14
C TYR A 336 -6.20 6.78 29.31
N GLN A 337 -7.23 7.14 28.54
CA GLN A 337 -8.54 6.47 28.61
C GLN A 337 -8.46 5.00 28.18
N CYS A 338 -7.68 4.70 27.14
CA CYS A 338 -7.54 3.33 26.63
C CYS A 338 -6.58 2.49 27.48
N LEU A 339 -5.41 3.04 27.80
CA LEU A 339 -4.29 2.25 28.36
C LEU A 339 -4.15 2.37 29.88
N GLY A 340 -4.79 3.35 30.52
CA GLY A 340 -4.67 3.60 31.96
C GLY A 340 -5.50 2.68 32.87
N SER A 341 -6.36 1.84 32.29
CA SER A 341 -7.22 0.89 33.02
C SER A 341 -6.57 -0.45 33.31
#